data_AF-A0AAP8HU36-F1
#
_entry.id   AF-A0AAP8HU36-F1
#
_cell.length_a   1.000
_cell.length_b   1.000
_cell.length_c   1.000
_cell.angle_alpha   90.00
_cell.angle_beta   90.00
_cell.angle_gamma   90.00
#
_symmetry.space_group_name_H-M   'P 1'
#
loop_
_entity.id
_entity.type
_entity.pdbx_description
1 polymer ?
#
loop_
_entity_poly.entity_id
_entity_poly.type
_entity_poly.pdbx_seq_one_letter_code
_entity_poly.pdbx_strand_id
1 'polypeptide(L)'
;IPPRRRVWPTPNGKANILLMPGLDVDAPVDDPGMLRLATVRSHDQYNTTIYDLDDRYRGVFGRRDVLFMHADDLARHGLKHGDKVDLHSGLPGQEHRHLQLTAIAYDIAPGSVGAYYPEANNLCPLDYQDKQ
;
A
#
# COMPACT_ATOMS: atom_id res chain seq x y z
N ILE A 1 21.64 -19.48 -16.29
CA ILE A 1 20.97 -19.31 -14.99
C ILE A 1 20.54 -20.69 -14.49
N PRO A 2 21.13 -21.20 -13.39
CA PRO A 2 20.96 -22.59 -12.93
C PRO A 2 19.51 -23.08 -12.80
N PRO A 3 18.54 -22.30 -12.26
CA PRO A 3 17.14 -22.72 -12.17
C PRO A 3 16.49 -23.03 -13.53
N ARG A 4 16.85 -22.29 -14.59
CA ARG A 4 16.35 -22.54 -15.96
C ARG A 4 16.79 -23.90 -16.52
N ARG A 5 17.90 -24.45 -16.00
CA ARG A 5 18.39 -25.79 -16.35
C ARG A 5 18.00 -26.84 -15.32
N ARG A 6 17.06 -26.54 -14.41
CA ARG A 6 16.66 -27.42 -13.30
C ARG A 6 17.84 -27.85 -12.42
N VAL A 7 18.78 -26.92 -12.18
CA VAL A 7 19.90 -27.10 -11.26
C VAL A 7 19.68 -26.19 -10.07
N TRP A 8 19.54 -26.78 -8.88
CA TRP A 8 19.34 -26.05 -7.63
C TRP A 8 20.61 -26.12 -6.77
N PRO A 9 21.18 -24.97 -6.37
CA PRO A 9 22.34 -24.91 -5.47
C PRO A 9 21.90 -25.09 -4.01
N THR A 10 21.18 -26.16 -3.74
CA THR A 10 20.72 -26.58 -2.42
C THR A 10 21.45 -27.87 -2.01
N PRO A 11 21.61 -28.17 -0.71
CA PRO A 11 22.30 -29.39 -0.28
C PRO A 11 21.73 -30.70 -0.85
N ASN A 12 20.44 -30.73 -1.18
CA ASN A 12 19.76 -31.89 -1.75
C ASN A 12 19.63 -31.85 -3.29
N GLY A 13 20.15 -30.81 -3.94
CA GLY A 13 20.10 -30.60 -5.40
C GLY A 13 18.70 -30.35 -5.97
N LYS A 14 17.69 -30.06 -5.14
CA LYS A 14 16.28 -29.85 -5.53
C LYS A 14 15.75 -28.49 -5.09
N ALA A 15 14.60 -28.09 -5.63
CA ALA A 15 13.83 -26.99 -5.07
C ALA A 15 13.35 -27.34 -3.65
N ASN A 16 13.58 -26.44 -2.69
CA ASN A 16 13.01 -26.57 -1.35
C ASN A 16 11.71 -25.79 -1.30
N ILE A 17 10.60 -26.49 -1.08
CA ILE A 17 9.28 -25.87 -0.92
C ILE A 17 9.09 -25.59 0.56
N LEU A 18 8.84 -24.32 0.91
CA LEU A 18 8.50 -23.91 2.26
C LEU A 18 7.00 -24.02 2.45
N LEU A 19 6.58 -24.63 3.55
CA LEU A 19 5.18 -24.68 3.94
C LEU A 19 4.89 -23.46 4.80
N MET A 20 3.90 -22.66 4.38
CA MET A 20 3.34 -21.60 5.19
C MET A 20 2.16 -22.16 6.00
N PRO A 21 1.93 -21.68 7.24
CA PRO A 21 0.81 -22.14 8.08
C PRO A 21 -0.57 -21.82 7.45
N GLY A 22 -0.64 -20.86 6.54
CA GLY A 22 -1.86 -20.51 5.80
C GLY A 22 -1.59 -19.53 4.67
N LEU A 23 -2.67 -19.16 3.98
CA LEU A 23 -2.67 -18.10 2.96
C LEU A 23 -3.14 -16.74 3.52
N ASP A 24 -3.64 -16.72 4.75
CA ASP A 24 -4.09 -15.51 5.42
C ASP A 24 -2.88 -14.77 5.97
N VAL A 25 -2.35 -13.87 5.14
CA VAL A 25 -1.15 -13.07 5.43
C VAL A 25 -1.50 -11.70 6.01
N ASP A 26 -2.78 -11.31 5.94
CA ASP A 26 -3.23 -10.03 6.47
C ASP A 26 -3.55 -10.16 7.95
N ALA A 27 -2.99 -9.25 8.75
CA ALA A 27 -3.41 -9.15 10.14
C ALA A 27 -4.93 -8.86 10.19
N PRO A 28 -5.67 -9.49 11.13
CA PRO A 28 -7.04 -9.12 11.41
C PRO A 28 -7.10 -7.63 11.75
N VAL A 29 -8.08 -6.95 11.18
CA VAL A 29 -8.38 -5.56 11.49
C VAL A 29 -9.61 -5.57 12.40
N ASP A 30 -9.39 -5.40 13.70
CA ASP A 30 -10.47 -5.44 14.70
C ASP A 30 -11.29 -4.14 14.72
N ASP A 31 -10.70 -3.02 14.30
CA ASP A 31 -11.36 -1.72 14.23
C ASP A 31 -12.02 -1.52 12.86
N PRO A 32 -13.37 -1.43 12.77
CA PRO A 32 -14.06 -1.21 11.51
C PRO A 32 -13.76 0.15 10.86
N GLY A 33 -13.16 1.09 11.59
CA GLY A 33 -12.68 2.37 11.06
C GLY A 33 -11.27 2.31 10.47
N MET A 34 -10.54 1.20 10.63
CA MET A 34 -9.18 1.06 10.11
C MET A 34 -9.21 0.50 8.68
N LEU A 35 -8.38 1.10 7.81
CA LEU A 35 -8.29 0.77 6.39
C LEU A 35 -6.90 0.21 6.07
N ARG A 36 -6.83 -0.71 5.10
CA ARG A 36 -5.56 -1.28 4.63
C ARG A 36 -4.90 -0.38 3.61
N LEU A 37 -3.69 0.12 3.91
CA LEU A 37 -2.93 0.97 3.01
C LEU A 37 -2.07 0.14 2.05
N ALA A 38 -2.25 0.36 0.76
CA ALA A 38 -1.31 -0.05 -0.28
C ALA A 38 -0.58 1.17 -0.84
N THR A 39 0.75 1.09 -0.95
CA THR A 39 1.54 2.14 -1.61
C THR A 39 1.91 1.71 -3.03
N VAL A 40 1.79 2.64 -3.98
CA VAL A 40 2.00 2.36 -5.40
C VAL A 40 2.91 3.39 -6.04
N ARG A 41 3.58 3.00 -7.12
CA ARG A 41 4.32 3.93 -7.99
C ARG A 41 3.38 4.44 -9.08
N SER A 42 3.54 5.70 -9.46
CA SER A 42 2.84 6.28 -10.61
C SER A 42 3.44 5.83 -11.93
N HIS A 43 2.78 6.18 -13.03
CA HIS A 43 3.30 6.04 -14.39
C HIS A 43 4.66 6.72 -14.58
N ASP A 44 4.78 8.02 -14.30
CA ASP A 44 6.02 8.80 -14.57
C ASP A 44 6.97 8.86 -13.37
N GLN A 45 7.32 7.67 -12.87
CA GLN A 45 8.18 7.51 -11.70
C GLN A 45 9.04 6.26 -11.84
N TYR A 46 10.29 6.36 -11.43
CA TYR A 46 11.16 5.21 -11.20
C TYR A 46 11.66 5.20 -9.76
N ASN A 47 11.11 4.29 -8.95
CA ASN A 47 11.39 4.21 -7.52
C ASN A 47 11.20 5.56 -6.83
N THR A 48 12.21 6.15 -6.21
CA THR A 48 12.09 7.46 -5.53
C THR A 48 12.28 8.65 -6.48
N THR A 49 12.62 8.42 -7.75
CA THR A 49 12.77 9.47 -8.74
C THR A 49 11.43 9.73 -9.42
N ILE A 50 10.91 10.95 -9.21
CA ILE A 50 9.67 11.42 -9.82
C ILE A 50 10.04 12.24 -11.06
N TYR A 51 9.54 11.83 -12.23
CA TYR A 51 9.77 12.55 -13.49
C TYR A 51 8.66 13.55 -13.80
N ASP A 52 7.43 13.20 -13.44
CA ASP A 52 6.25 14.06 -13.57
C ASP A 52 5.30 13.83 -12.38
N LEU A 53 4.44 14.81 -12.13
CA LEU A 53 3.38 14.73 -11.13
C LEU A 53 2.11 14.07 -11.67
N ASP A 54 2.08 13.75 -12.96
CA ASP A 54 0.98 13.08 -13.61
C ASP A 54 1.03 11.55 -13.42
N ASP A 55 -0.13 10.95 -13.20
CA ASP A 55 -0.37 9.51 -13.34
C ASP A 55 -1.53 9.29 -14.31
N ARG A 56 -1.16 9.09 -15.57
CA ARG A 56 -2.10 8.80 -16.66
C ARG A 56 -2.93 7.55 -16.43
N TYR A 57 -2.42 6.55 -15.71
CA TYR A 57 -3.16 5.31 -15.45
C TYR A 57 -4.27 5.51 -14.44
N ARG A 58 -4.13 6.48 -13.54
CA ARG A 58 -5.09 6.76 -12.47
C ARG A 58 -5.88 8.04 -12.67
N GLY A 59 -5.60 8.78 -13.75
CA GLY A 59 -6.27 10.04 -14.05
C GLY A 59 -5.95 11.15 -13.04
N VAL A 60 -4.76 11.10 -12.43
CA VAL A 60 -4.29 12.14 -11.51
C VAL A 60 -3.30 13.02 -12.26
N PHE A 61 -3.47 14.34 -12.19
CA PHE A 61 -2.66 15.28 -12.93
C PHE A 61 -2.18 16.43 -12.03
N GLY A 62 -0.92 16.81 -12.18
CA GLY A 62 -0.26 17.91 -11.48
C GLY A 62 -0.09 17.73 -9.97
N ARG A 63 -0.32 16.52 -9.43
CA ARG A 63 -0.30 16.28 -7.99
C ARG A 63 -0.11 14.82 -7.60
N ARG A 64 0.35 14.61 -6.37
CA ARG A 64 0.61 13.28 -5.81
C ARG A 64 0.16 13.12 -4.35
N ASP A 65 -0.38 14.17 -3.76
CA ASP A 65 -0.95 14.18 -2.41
C ASP A 65 -2.38 13.61 -2.40
N VAL A 66 -2.56 12.40 -2.95
CA VAL A 66 -3.87 11.76 -3.13
C VAL A 66 -3.96 10.44 -2.36
N LEU A 67 -5.14 10.21 -1.80
CA LEU A 67 -5.57 8.97 -1.18
C LEU A 67 -6.70 8.38 -2.01
N PHE A 68 -6.44 7.29 -2.72
CA PHE A 68 -7.44 6.53 -3.45
C PHE A 68 -8.33 5.77 -2.45
N MET A 69 -9.64 6.02 -2.49
CA MET A 69 -10.61 5.38 -1.61
C MET A 69 -11.81 4.89 -2.40
N HIS A 70 -12.38 3.75 -2.02
CA HIS A 70 -13.66 3.32 -2.56
C HIS A 70 -14.77 4.33 -2.18
N ALA A 71 -15.76 4.51 -3.06
CA ALA A 71 -16.84 5.48 -2.84
C ALA A 71 -17.65 5.17 -1.55
N ASP A 72 -17.88 3.89 -1.25
CA ASP A 72 -18.57 3.50 -0.03
C ASP A 72 -17.72 3.74 1.24
N ASP A 73 -16.39 3.64 1.16
CA ASP A 73 -15.53 4.00 2.27
C ASP A 73 -15.58 5.50 2.54
N LEU A 74 -15.51 6.33 1.48
CA LEU A 74 -15.72 7.77 1.62
C LEU A 74 -17.04 8.06 2.34
N ALA A 75 -18.14 7.45 1.89
CA ALA A 75 -19.45 7.63 2.51
C ALA A 75 -19.49 7.15 3.97
N ARG A 76 -18.90 5.98 4.28
CA ARG A 76 -18.79 5.44 5.65
C ARG A 76 -18.05 6.39 6.59
N HIS A 77 -17.02 7.07 6.09
CA HIS A 77 -16.23 8.03 6.83
C HIS A 77 -16.80 9.47 6.77
N GLY A 78 -17.94 9.69 6.12
CA GLY A 78 -18.54 11.02 5.97
C GLY A 78 -17.75 11.97 5.05
N LEU A 79 -16.88 11.42 4.23
CA LEU A 79 -15.98 12.12 3.32
C LEU A 79 -16.58 12.24 1.91
N LYS A 80 -16.11 13.23 1.18
CA LYS A 80 -16.40 13.43 -0.24
C LYS A 80 -15.10 13.37 -1.05
N HIS A 81 -15.26 13.08 -2.34
CA HIS A 81 -14.17 13.25 -3.29
C HIS A 81 -13.64 14.69 -3.22
N GLY A 82 -12.32 14.83 -3.08
CA GLY A 82 -11.61 16.10 -2.96
C GLY A 82 -11.38 16.59 -1.54
N ASP A 83 -11.93 15.91 -0.52
CA ASP A 83 -11.71 16.31 0.87
C ASP A 83 -10.26 16.08 1.30
N LYS A 84 -9.74 16.98 2.12
CA LYS A 84 -8.45 16.77 2.78
C LYS A 84 -8.66 15.89 4.01
N VAL A 85 -7.83 14.87 4.14
CA VAL A 85 -7.87 13.90 5.23
C VAL A 85 -6.51 13.82 5.90
N ASP A 86 -6.49 13.66 7.22
CA ASP A 86 -5.29 13.35 7.97
C ASP A 86 -5.29 11.84 8.28
N LEU A 87 -4.32 11.12 7.73
CA LEU A 87 -4.17 9.70 7.94
C LEU A 87 -3.26 9.47 9.12
N HIS A 88 -3.66 8.58 10.04
CA HIS A 88 -2.82 8.11 11.13
C HIS A 88 -2.48 6.64 10.92
N SER A 89 -1.28 6.23 11.32
CA SER A 89 -0.93 4.80 11.35
C SER A 89 -1.82 4.07 12.37
N GLY A 90 -2.48 2.99 11.93
CA GLY A 90 -3.26 2.10 12.80
C GLY A 90 -2.40 1.10 13.59
N LEU A 91 -1.07 1.11 13.42
CA LEU A 91 -0.17 0.21 14.14
C LEU A 91 0.04 0.68 15.59
N PRO A 92 -0.02 -0.23 16.59
CA PRO A 92 0.19 0.12 17.99
C PRO A 92 1.54 0.82 18.24
N GLY A 93 1.50 1.96 18.93
CA GLY A 93 2.70 2.75 19.26
C GLY A 93 3.24 3.61 18.12
N GLN A 94 2.58 3.61 16.95
CA GLN A 94 2.97 4.38 15.76
C GLN A 94 2.01 5.55 15.48
N GLU A 95 1.15 5.92 16.43
CA GLU A 95 0.07 6.92 16.27
C GLU A 95 0.60 8.33 15.93
N HIS A 96 1.87 8.60 16.25
CA HIS A 96 2.57 9.84 15.91
C HIS A 96 2.79 10.01 14.39
N ARG A 97 2.79 8.90 13.64
CA ARG A 97 2.92 8.90 12.18
C ARG A 97 1.61 9.30 11.57
N HIS A 98 1.62 10.45 10.90
CA HIS A 98 0.46 10.96 10.20
C HIS A 98 0.85 11.61 8.88
N LEU A 99 -0.12 11.73 7.97
CA LEU A 99 0.08 12.31 6.65
C LEU A 99 -1.24 12.89 6.15
N GLN A 100 -1.19 14.13 5.69
CA GLN A 100 -2.35 14.75 5.05
C GLN A 100 -2.36 14.47 3.54
N LEU A 101 -3.49 13.96 3.04
CA LEU A 101 -3.72 13.70 1.62
C LEU A 101 -5.11 14.19 1.21
N THR A 102 -5.37 14.20 -0.09
CA THR A 102 -6.69 14.49 -0.66
C THR A 102 -7.38 13.20 -1.04
N ALA A 103 -8.54 12.93 -0.46
CA ALA A 103 -9.31 11.72 -0.70
C ALA A 103 -9.95 11.76 -2.10
N ILE A 104 -9.66 10.77 -2.93
CA ILE A 104 -10.14 10.66 -4.31
C ILE A 104 -10.90 9.34 -4.45
N ALA A 105 -12.17 9.44 -4.84
CA ALA A 105 -12.97 8.27 -5.19
C ALA A 105 -12.29 7.47 -6.32
N TYR A 106 -12.07 6.19 -6.09
CA TYR A 106 -11.39 5.28 -7.01
C TYR A 106 -11.97 3.86 -6.87
N ASP A 107 -11.95 3.10 -7.96
CA ASP A 107 -12.41 1.71 -7.97
C ASP A 107 -11.32 0.78 -7.40
N ILE A 108 -11.20 0.80 -6.07
CA ILE A 108 -10.34 -0.09 -5.27
C ILE A 108 -11.21 -0.94 -4.36
N ALA A 109 -10.70 -2.09 -3.90
CA ALA A 109 -11.43 -2.95 -2.97
C ALA A 109 -11.88 -2.16 -1.71
N PRO A 110 -13.15 -2.27 -1.29
CA PRO A 110 -13.63 -1.65 -0.05
C PRO A 110 -12.79 -2.08 1.17
N GLY A 111 -12.60 -1.17 2.13
CA GLY A 111 -11.73 -1.38 3.29
C GLY A 111 -10.22 -1.21 2.98
N SER A 112 -9.89 -0.83 1.75
CA SER A 112 -8.52 -0.57 1.31
C SER A 112 -8.37 0.87 0.81
N VAL A 113 -7.17 1.41 0.95
CA VAL A 113 -6.78 2.72 0.43
C VAL A 113 -5.46 2.64 -0.30
N GLY A 114 -5.31 3.47 -1.33
CA GLY A 114 -4.08 3.59 -2.10
C GLY A 114 -3.44 4.95 -1.92
N ALA A 115 -2.13 5.01 -1.78
CA ALA A 115 -1.39 6.28 -1.85
C ALA A 115 -0.09 6.10 -2.63
N TYR A 116 0.49 7.20 -3.11
CA TYR A 116 1.75 7.11 -3.83
C TYR A 116 2.94 6.86 -2.90
N TYR A 117 3.84 6.00 -3.35
CA TYR A 117 5.21 5.95 -2.89
C TYR A 117 6.01 7.06 -3.61
N PRO A 118 6.93 7.77 -2.94
CA PRO A 118 7.30 7.66 -1.52
C PRO A 118 6.45 8.53 -0.57
N GLU A 119 5.43 9.24 -1.07
CA GLU A 119 4.63 10.19 -0.29
C GLU A 119 4.07 9.58 1.00
N ALA A 120 3.62 8.32 0.93
CA ALA A 120 3.05 7.58 2.06
C ALA A 120 4.08 6.89 2.99
N ASN A 121 5.40 7.02 2.74
CA ASN A 121 6.42 6.34 3.54
C ASN A 121 6.36 6.68 5.03
N ASN A 122 5.87 7.86 5.41
CA ASN A 122 5.75 8.22 6.82
C ASN A 122 4.84 7.26 7.59
N LEU A 123 3.86 6.64 6.92
CA LEU A 123 2.89 5.70 7.49
C LEU A 123 3.39 4.24 7.48
N CYS A 124 4.52 3.95 6.84
CA CYS A 124 5.08 2.60 6.70
C CYS A 124 6.35 2.47 7.57
N PRO A 125 6.23 2.05 8.84
CA PRO A 125 7.38 1.94 9.72
C PRO A 125 8.28 0.75 9.31
N LEU A 126 9.59 0.93 9.43
CA LEU A 126 10.59 -0.03 8.95
C LEU A 126 10.62 -1.34 9.74
N ASP A 127 10.15 -1.33 10.98
CA ASP A 127 10.06 -2.50 11.87
C ASP A 127 8.78 -3.32 11.64
N TYR A 128 7.82 -2.80 10.87
CA TYR A 128 6.63 -3.52 10.44
C TYR A 128 6.93 -4.32 9.18
N GLN A 129 7.58 -5.46 9.39
CA GLN A 129 7.95 -6.43 8.38
C GLN A 129 7.47 -7.82 8.78
N ASP A 130 7.35 -8.71 7.79
CA ASP A 130 7.14 -10.13 8.06
C ASP A 130 8.28 -10.65 8.94
N LYS A 131 7.92 -11.46 9.95
CA LYS A 131 8.89 -12.06 10.89
C LYS A 131 9.47 -13.36 10.34
N GLN A 132 9.08 -13.79 9.14
CA GLN A 132 9.54 -15.03 8.48
C GLN A 132 10.21 -14.75 7.12
#